data_AF-A0A8J2QPB5-F1
#
_entry.id   AF-A0A8J2QPB5-F1
#
_cell.length_a   1.000
_cell.length_b   1.000
_cell.length_c   1.000
_cell.angle_alpha   90.00
_cell.angle_beta   90.00
_cell.angle_gamma   90.00
#
_symmetry.space_group_name_H-M   'P 1'
#
loop_
_entity.id
_entity.type
_entity.pdbx_description
1 polymer ?
#
loop_
_entity_poly.entity_id
_entity_poly.type
_entity_poly.pdbx_seq_one_letter_code
_entity_poly.pdbx_strand_id
1 'polypeptide(L)'
;MKKFEFSSRNNESEVFSGRDFYNVYKDAEFLRHSENVEAILAKGYELRNMLKQVKPGELVALNGMMLERNTPLFVKKTGPNISVENYEFTANRLSGLAAAYAFENRYRFPILTSTEAQLLGLAWDNGNMQKCKLYLSAVSGTEHFYDQFQFWPLVCALRKLHKNKMPKEPIIKMAKIKNPCGTRMVQDMMNNFSVVKKQWTRFPSGTTHELVQLLALCPQELKVLFSQKS
;
A
#
# COMPACT_ATOMS: atom_id res chain seq x y z
N MET A 1 -23.40 45.90 12.99
CA MET A 1 -23.74 44.46 12.97
C MET A 1 -22.44 43.67 13.05
N LYS A 2 -22.18 42.92 14.13
CA LYS A 2 -20.95 42.10 14.23
C LYS A 2 -21.14 40.84 13.37
N LYS A 3 -20.25 40.63 12.40
CA LYS A 3 -20.21 39.39 11.60
C LYS A 3 -19.47 38.32 12.41
N PHE A 4 -20.05 37.13 12.47
CA PHE A 4 -19.41 35.95 13.01
C PHE A 4 -18.47 35.41 11.93
N GLU A 5 -17.17 35.32 12.22
CA GLU A 5 -16.19 34.68 11.35
C GLU A 5 -15.79 33.34 11.98
N PHE A 6 -15.93 32.26 11.20
CA PHE A 6 -15.41 30.96 11.59
C PHE A 6 -13.89 31.01 11.57
N SER A 7 -13.25 30.46 12.60
CA SER A 7 -11.80 30.28 12.59
C SER A 7 -11.40 29.40 11.40
N SER A 8 -10.46 29.90 10.61
CA SER A 8 -9.75 29.09 9.63
C SER A 8 -9.08 27.94 10.37
N ARG A 9 -9.41 26.70 9.98
CA ARG A 9 -8.69 25.51 10.46
C ARG A 9 -7.19 25.75 10.26
N ASN A 10 -6.41 25.59 11.33
CA ASN A 10 -4.95 25.61 11.24
C ASN A 10 -4.51 24.63 10.14
N ASN A 11 -3.87 25.17 9.10
CA ASN A 11 -3.28 24.42 7.99
C ASN A 11 -1.98 23.70 8.42
N GLU A 12 -1.97 23.04 9.58
CA GLU A 12 -1.03 21.96 9.77
C GLU A 12 -1.60 20.79 8.97
N SER A 13 -1.07 20.58 7.76
CA SER A 13 -1.44 19.43 6.94
C SER A 13 -1.04 18.18 7.70
N GLU A 14 -1.97 17.65 8.48
CA GLU A 14 -1.82 16.41 9.22
C GLU A 14 -1.44 15.32 8.20
N VAL A 15 -0.24 14.76 8.35
CA VAL A 15 0.32 13.80 7.41
C VAL A 15 -0.45 12.49 7.53
N PHE A 16 -0.94 11.96 6.40
CA PHE A 16 -1.65 10.68 6.39
C PHE A 16 -0.87 9.56 7.10
N SER A 17 -1.54 8.91 8.05
CA SER A 17 -1.04 7.79 8.85
C SER A 17 -1.86 6.55 8.57
N GLY A 18 -1.25 5.52 7.98
CA GLY A 18 -1.95 4.25 7.73
C GLY A 18 -2.32 3.51 9.03
N ARG A 19 -1.57 3.73 10.12
CA ARG A 19 -1.92 3.23 11.46
C ARG A 19 -3.26 3.81 11.92
N ASP A 20 -3.40 5.13 11.87
CA ASP A 20 -4.61 5.80 12.35
C ASP A 20 -5.79 5.49 11.43
N PHE A 21 -5.57 5.47 10.12
CA PHE A 21 -6.56 5.04 9.14
C PHE A 21 -7.03 3.61 9.39
N TYR A 22 -6.12 2.68 9.69
CA TYR A 22 -6.45 1.30 10.05
C TYR A 22 -7.28 1.25 11.33
N ASN A 23 -6.85 1.96 12.39
CA ASN A 23 -7.55 1.95 13.66
C ASN A 23 -8.98 2.49 13.57
N VAL A 24 -9.21 3.48 12.72
CA VAL A 24 -10.55 4.03 12.46
C VAL A 24 -11.42 3.04 11.67
N TYR A 25 -10.86 2.38 10.64
CA TYR A 25 -11.66 1.62 9.68
C TYR A 25 -11.61 0.10 9.82
N LYS A 26 -10.80 -0.48 10.71
CA LYS A 26 -10.70 -1.94 10.90
C LYS A 26 -12.05 -2.62 11.22
N ASP A 27 -12.99 -1.87 11.79
CA ASP A 27 -14.32 -2.37 12.16
C ASP A 27 -15.42 -1.98 11.15
N ALA A 28 -15.04 -1.36 10.02
CA ALA A 28 -15.95 -0.92 8.96
C ALA A 28 -16.75 -2.08 8.37
N GLU A 29 -17.99 -1.80 7.97
CA GLU A 29 -18.95 -2.82 7.58
C GLU A 29 -18.47 -3.65 6.37
N PHE A 30 -17.91 -3.00 5.34
CA PHE A 30 -17.41 -3.72 4.17
C PHE A 30 -16.28 -4.72 4.47
N LEU A 31 -15.46 -4.51 5.51
CA LEU A 31 -14.37 -5.43 5.88
C LEU A 31 -14.88 -6.70 6.57
N ARG A 32 -16.09 -6.67 7.13
CA ARG A 32 -16.69 -7.82 7.82
C ARG A 32 -17.04 -8.94 6.83
N HIS A 33 -17.37 -8.59 5.60
CA HIS A 33 -17.72 -9.50 4.52
C HIS A 33 -16.46 -9.89 3.74
N SER A 34 -16.07 -11.16 3.81
CA SER A 34 -14.81 -11.63 3.20
C SER A 34 -14.78 -11.40 1.69
N GLU A 35 -15.94 -11.52 1.04
CA GLU A 35 -16.12 -11.33 -0.40
C GLU A 35 -15.75 -9.92 -0.85
N ASN A 36 -16.00 -8.90 -0.02
CA ASN A 36 -15.63 -7.52 -0.33
C ASN A 36 -14.11 -7.34 -0.29
N VAL A 37 -13.45 -7.88 0.74
CA VAL A 37 -11.99 -7.83 0.89
C VAL A 37 -11.33 -8.56 -0.28
N GLU A 38 -11.81 -9.76 -0.61
CA GLU A 38 -11.34 -10.54 -1.76
C GLU A 38 -11.56 -9.80 -3.08
N ALA A 39 -12.73 -9.19 -3.30
CA ALA A 39 -13.03 -8.41 -4.49
C ALA A 39 -12.09 -7.20 -4.64
N ILE A 40 -11.85 -6.45 -3.55
CA ILE A 40 -10.93 -5.30 -3.55
C ILE A 40 -9.51 -5.74 -3.94
N LEU A 41 -9.01 -6.83 -3.35
CA LEU A 41 -7.64 -7.31 -3.59
C LEU A 41 -7.48 -7.94 -4.97
N ALA A 42 -8.48 -8.66 -5.46
CA ALA A 42 -8.47 -9.25 -6.80
C ALA A 42 -8.59 -8.16 -7.88
N LYS A 43 -9.51 -7.21 -7.71
CA LYS A 43 -9.89 -6.22 -8.73
C LYS A 43 -9.26 -4.84 -8.54
N GLY A 44 -8.27 -4.67 -7.66
CA GLY A 44 -7.63 -3.37 -7.41
C GLY A 44 -7.06 -2.70 -8.67
N TYR A 45 -6.55 -3.48 -9.63
CA TYR A 45 -6.12 -2.94 -10.93
C TYR A 45 -7.29 -2.42 -11.78
N GLU A 46 -8.40 -3.15 -11.81
CA GLU A 46 -9.63 -2.76 -12.50
C GLU A 46 -10.19 -1.46 -11.93
N LEU A 47 -10.30 -1.37 -10.60
CA LEU A 47 -10.72 -0.14 -9.91
C LEU A 47 -9.86 1.06 -10.30
N ARG A 48 -8.53 0.91 -10.29
CA ARG A 48 -7.61 1.99 -10.71
C ARG A 48 -7.81 2.40 -12.17
N ASN A 49 -8.09 1.45 -13.05
CA ASN A 49 -8.35 1.75 -14.46
C ASN A 49 -9.71 2.43 -14.67
N MET A 50 -10.77 1.98 -14.00
CA MET A 50 -12.08 2.65 -14.04
C MET A 50 -11.97 4.09 -13.56
N LEU A 51 -11.24 4.32 -12.47
CA LEU A 51 -11.00 5.65 -11.92
C LEU A 51 -10.26 6.60 -12.88
N LYS A 52 -9.51 6.11 -13.88
CA LYS A 52 -8.88 6.99 -14.88
C LYS A 52 -9.90 7.76 -15.73
N GLN A 53 -11.12 7.23 -15.86
CA GLN A 53 -12.21 7.85 -16.60
C GLN A 53 -13.01 8.86 -15.76
N VAL A 54 -12.70 8.96 -14.47
CA VAL A 54 -13.38 9.83 -13.50
C VAL A 54 -12.56 11.11 -13.31
N LYS A 55 -13.23 12.25 -13.12
CA LYS A 55 -12.50 13.52 -12.96
C LYS A 55 -11.82 13.57 -11.58
N PRO A 56 -10.60 14.15 -11.49
CA PRO A 56 -9.96 14.40 -10.20
C PRO A 56 -10.87 15.15 -9.23
N GLY A 57 -10.96 14.66 -7.98
CA GLY A 57 -11.79 15.23 -6.92
C GLY A 57 -13.15 14.55 -6.76
N GLU A 58 -13.65 13.86 -7.79
CA GLU A 58 -14.95 13.18 -7.72
C GLU A 58 -14.90 11.93 -6.83
N LEU A 59 -16.05 11.64 -6.21
CA LEU A 59 -16.29 10.47 -5.38
C LEU A 59 -17.05 9.41 -6.18
N VAL A 60 -16.58 8.17 -6.12
CA VAL A 60 -17.21 7.02 -6.77
C VAL A 60 -17.66 6.04 -5.71
N ALA A 61 -18.95 5.72 -5.68
CA ALA A 61 -19.47 4.69 -4.80
C ALA A 61 -19.04 3.30 -5.30
N LEU A 62 -18.58 2.43 -4.39
CA LEU A 62 -18.37 1.02 -4.68
C LEU A 62 -19.68 0.27 -4.49
N ASN A 63 -20.16 -0.32 -5.58
CA ASN A 63 -21.45 -1.00 -5.60
C ASN A 63 -21.51 -2.13 -4.55
N GLY A 64 -22.56 -2.12 -3.73
CA GLY A 64 -22.78 -3.14 -2.70
C GLY A 64 -21.85 -3.08 -1.49
N MET A 65 -20.94 -2.11 -1.41
CA MET A 65 -20.01 -1.96 -0.29
C MET A 65 -20.40 -0.75 0.57
N MET A 66 -20.56 -1.00 1.88
CA MET A 66 -20.98 0.02 2.84
C MET A 66 -19.86 0.28 3.84
N LEU A 67 -19.59 1.55 4.14
CA LEU A 67 -18.66 1.94 5.18
C LEU A 67 -19.26 1.66 6.57
N GLU A 68 -20.50 2.10 6.74
CA GLU A 68 -21.34 1.92 7.92
C GLU A 68 -22.78 1.65 7.47
N ARG A 69 -23.69 1.37 8.41
CA ARG A 69 -25.10 1.14 8.11
C ARG A 69 -25.66 2.35 7.34
N ASN A 70 -26.14 2.10 6.11
CA ASN A 70 -26.70 3.09 5.19
C ASN A 70 -25.70 4.15 4.65
N THR A 71 -24.40 3.97 4.86
CA THR A 71 -23.36 4.86 4.30
C THR A 71 -22.55 4.10 3.24
N PRO A 72 -22.70 4.43 1.95
CA PRO A 72 -21.91 3.80 0.89
C PRO A 72 -20.41 4.04 1.06
N LEU A 73 -19.60 3.07 0.65
CA LEU A 73 -18.16 3.23 0.55
C LEU A 73 -17.83 4.05 -0.70
N PHE A 74 -17.32 5.26 -0.52
CA PHE A 74 -16.86 6.12 -1.60
C PHE A 74 -15.35 6.05 -1.77
N VAL A 75 -14.88 6.08 -3.01
CA VAL A 75 -13.46 6.25 -3.35
C VAL A 75 -13.27 7.55 -4.12
N LYS A 76 -12.39 8.41 -3.62
CA LYS A 76 -12.03 9.68 -4.27
C LYS A 76 -11.00 9.48 -5.36
N LYS A 77 -11.27 10.02 -6.55
CA LYS A 77 -10.29 10.10 -7.63
C LYS A 77 -9.24 11.14 -7.31
N THR A 78 -7.98 10.72 -7.18
CA THR A 78 -6.85 11.62 -6.97
C THR A 78 -6.38 12.27 -8.28
N GLY A 79 -5.71 13.41 -8.20
CA GLY A 79 -5.07 14.06 -9.34
C GLY A 79 -4.30 15.32 -8.91
N PRO A 80 -3.69 16.04 -9.87
CA PRO A 80 -3.00 17.29 -9.59
C PRO A 80 -3.93 18.26 -8.85
N ASN A 81 -3.42 18.90 -7.79
CA ASN A 81 -4.12 19.90 -6.98
C ASN A 81 -5.39 19.41 -6.25
N ILE A 82 -5.64 18.10 -6.19
CA ILE A 82 -6.72 17.54 -5.38
C ILE A 82 -6.20 17.24 -3.98
N SER A 83 -6.73 17.96 -2.99
CA SER A 83 -6.52 17.62 -1.58
C SER A 83 -7.26 16.33 -1.24
N VAL A 84 -6.62 15.49 -0.44
CA VAL A 84 -7.21 14.26 0.09
C VAL A 84 -7.09 14.32 1.60
N GLU A 85 -8.21 14.40 2.30
CA GLU A 85 -8.24 14.42 3.77
C GLU A 85 -7.79 13.08 4.33
N ASN A 86 -7.33 13.02 5.58
CA ASN A 86 -6.68 11.81 6.12
C ASN A 86 -7.56 10.57 6.14
N TYR A 87 -8.88 10.74 6.32
CA TYR A 87 -9.84 9.65 6.39
C TYR A 87 -10.59 9.41 5.07
N GLU A 88 -10.26 10.14 4.01
CA GLU A 88 -10.82 9.85 2.68
C GLU A 88 -10.18 8.60 2.06
N PHE A 89 -11.03 7.76 1.47
CA PHE A 89 -10.58 6.61 0.70
C PHE A 89 -10.10 7.05 -0.68
N THR A 90 -8.88 6.63 -1.02
CA THR A 90 -8.39 6.56 -2.40
C THR A 90 -8.24 5.10 -2.77
N ALA A 91 -8.09 4.78 -4.06
CA ALA A 91 -7.90 3.38 -4.49
C ALA A 91 -6.72 2.69 -3.76
N ASN A 92 -5.63 3.42 -3.52
CA ASN A 92 -4.47 2.90 -2.80
C ASN A 92 -4.78 2.71 -1.30
N ARG A 93 -5.40 3.71 -0.65
CA ARG A 93 -5.76 3.59 0.78
C ARG A 93 -6.74 2.45 1.03
N LEU A 94 -7.72 2.27 0.14
CA LEU A 94 -8.68 1.17 0.22
C LEU A 94 -7.98 -0.19 0.03
N SER A 95 -7.17 -0.34 -1.01
CA SER A 95 -6.47 -1.60 -1.28
C SER A 95 -5.48 -1.95 -0.16
N GLY A 96 -4.75 -0.95 0.36
CA GLY A 96 -3.83 -1.10 1.48
C GLY A 96 -4.56 -1.48 2.78
N LEU A 97 -5.72 -0.87 3.07
CA LEU A 97 -6.54 -1.22 4.23
C LEU A 97 -7.06 -2.65 4.14
N ALA A 98 -7.61 -3.04 3.00
CA ALA A 98 -8.08 -4.41 2.76
C ALA A 98 -6.95 -5.43 2.93
N ALA A 99 -5.74 -5.12 2.44
CA ALA A 99 -4.57 -5.95 2.62
C ALA A 99 -4.12 -6.03 4.09
N ALA A 100 -4.06 -4.91 4.81
CA ALA A 100 -3.73 -4.88 6.24
C ALA A 100 -4.72 -5.72 7.05
N TYR A 101 -6.01 -5.55 6.79
CA TYR A 101 -7.08 -6.31 7.42
C TYR A 101 -6.97 -7.81 7.15
N ALA A 102 -6.78 -8.18 5.88
CA ALA A 102 -6.59 -9.57 5.48
C ALA A 102 -5.34 -10.21 6.11
N PHE A 103 -4.27 -9.43 6.33
CA PHE A 103 -3.06 -9.93 6.98
C PHE A 103 -3.30 -10.27 8.45
N GLU A 104 -3.90 -9.34 9.21
CA GLU A 104 -4.22 -9.55 10.62
C GLU A 104 -5.23 -10.70 10.80
N ASN A 105 -6.17 -10.82 9.86
CA ASN A 105 -7.23 -11.82 9.87
C ASN A 105 -6.97 -13.00 8.92
N ARG A 106 -5.71 -13.32 8.58
CA ARG A 106 -5.36 -14.26 7.50
C ARG A 106 -6.10 -15.61 7.53
N TYR A 107 -6.43 -16.12 8.71
CA TYR A 107 -7.14 -17.39 8.87
C TYR A 107 -8.59 -17.34 8.38
N ARG A 108 -9.21 -16.16 8.32
CA ARG A 108 -10.54 -15.94 7.74
C ARG A 108 -10.57 -15.99 6.21
N PHE A 109 -9.39 -15.94 5.58
CA PHE A 109 -9.21 -15.92 4.14
C PHE A 109 -8.47 -17.19 3.71
N PRO A 110 -9.15 -18.34 3.60
CA PRO A 110 -8.51 -19.59 3.17
C PRO A 110 -8.01 -19.50 1.72
N ILE A 111 -8.71 -18.73 0.89
CA ILE A 111 -8.38 -18.50 -0.52
C ILE A 111 -8.41 -17.00 -0.72
N LEU A 112 -7.28 -16.41 -1.09
CA LEU A 112 -7.17 -14.97 -1.31
C LEU A 112 -6.41 -14.69 -2.59
N THR A 113 -7.03 -13.93 -3.50
CA THR A 113 -6.42 -13.58 -4.78
C THR A 113 -6.01 -12.11 -4.79
N SER A 114 -4.76 -11.84 -5.17
CA SER A 114 -4.27 -10.49 -5.45
C SER A 114 -3.60 -10.48 -6.81
N THR A 115 -4.13 -9.68 -7.72
CA THR A 115 -3.55 -9.50 -9.06
C THR A 115 -2.13 -8.97 -9.00
N GLU A 116 -1.82 -8.09 -8.05
CA GLU A 116 -0.46 -7.55 -7.88
C GLU A 116 0.54 -8.57 -7.35
N ALA A 117 0.11 -9.48 -6.46
CA ALA A 117 0.96 -10.56 -5.96
C ALA A 117 1.20 -11.63 -7.04
N GLN A 118 0.17 -11.95 -7.83
CA GLN A 118 0.27 -12.89 -8.96
C GLN A 118 1.24 -12.40 -10.04
N LEU A 119 1.31 -11.08 -10.31
CA LEU A 119 2.33 -10.50 -11.21
C LEU A 119 3.77 -10.81 -10.77
N LEU A 120 3.97 -10.99 -9.46
CA LEU A 120 5.25 -11.37 -8.88
C LEU A 120 5.42 -12.90 -8.76
N GLY A 121 4.40 -13.68 -9.12
CA GLY A 121 4.37 -15.14 -9.00
C GLY A 121 4.26 -15.62 -7.56
N LEU A 122 3.79 -14.77 -6.65
CA LEU A 122 3.54 -15.14 -5.27
C LEU A 122 2.20 -15.88 -5.14
N ALA A 123 2.15 -16.85 -4.23
CA ALA A 123 0.94 -17.57 -3.86
C ALA A 123 0.54 -17.25 -2.42
N TRP A 124 -0.76 -17.22 -2.17
CA TRP A 124 -1.32 -17.07 -0.83
C TRP A 124 -1.13 -18.37 -0.04
N ASP A 125 -0.75 -18.23 1.23
CA ASP A 125 -0.56 -19.35 2.16
C ASP A 125 -0.93 -18.85 3.56
N ASN A 126 -2.22 -18.94 3.91
CA ASN A 126 -2.76 -18.44 5.19
C ASN A 126 -2.15 -19.12 6.42
N GLY A 127 -1.56 -20.30 6.27
CA GLY A 127 -0.81 -21.01 7.31
C GLY A 127 0.57 -20.43 7.58
N ASN A 128 1.13 -19.65 6.64
CA ASN A 128 2.48 -19.11 6.73
C ASN A 128 2.48 -17.57 6.78
N MET A 129 2.56 -17.01 7.99
CA MET A 129 2.54 -15.56 8.23
C MET A 129 3.55 -14.78 7.36
N GLN A 130 4.76 -15.31 7.16
CA GLN A 130 5.78 -14.62 6.36
C GLN A 130 5.41 -14.62 4.87
N LYS A 131 4.83 -15.72 4.35
CA LYS A 131 4.32 -15.73 2.97
C LYS A 131 3.11 -14.83 2.81
N CYS A 132 2.17 -14.81 3.76
CA CYS A 132 1.06 -13.86 3.77
C CYS A 132 1.54 -12.41 3.72
N LYS A 133 2.50 -12.06 4.58
CA LYS A 133 3.07 -10.72 4.64
C LYS A 133 3.70 -10.33 3.31
N LEU A 134 4.49 -11.21 2.69
CA LEU A 134 5.09 -10.96 1.37
C LEU A 134 4.03 -10.81 0.28
N TYR A 135 3.05 -11.71 0.26
CA TYR A 135 1.95 -11.72 -0.70
C TYR A 135 1.17 -10.39 -0.66
N LEU A 136 0.76 -9.97 0.54
CA LEU A 136 -0.02 -8.75 0.71
C LEU A 136 0.82 -7.48 0.58
N SER A 137 2.12 -7.51 0.90
CA SER A 137 3.04 -6.38 0.63
C SER A 137 3.18 -6.07 -0.86
N ALA A 138 2.78 -6.97 -1.75
CA ALA A 138 2.73 -6.68 -3.17
C ALA A 138 1.57 -5.75 -3.55
N VAL A 139 0.58 -5.53 -2.69
CA VAL A 139 -0.60 -4.69 -2.97
C VAL A 139 -0.26 -3.21 -2.84
N SER A 140 -0.64 -2.39 -3.81
CA SER A 140 -0.43 -0.94 -3.76
C SER A 140 -1.19 -0.31 -2.58
N GLY A 141 -0.55 0.61 -1.86
CA GLY A 141 -1.09 1.26 -0.67
C GLY A 141 -0.63 0.63 0.64
N THR A 142 -0.09 -0.60 0.63
CA THR A 142 0.44 -1.26 1.83
C THR A 142 1.67 -0.57 2.41
N GLU A 143 2.36 0.26 1.63
CA GLU A 143 3.47 1.08 2.08
C GLU A 143 3.10 2.08 3.19
N HIS A 144 1.82 2.39 3.36
CA HIS A 144 1.35 3.26 4.43
C HIS A 144 1.04 2.50 5.73
N PHE A 145 0.88 1.19 5.66
CA PHE A 145 0.49 0.32 6.80
C PHE A 145 1.76 -0.33 7.38
N TYR A 146 2.64 0.53 7.89
CA TYR A 146 4.00 0.15 8.29
C TYR A 146 4.04 -0.88 9.42
N ASP A 147 3.07 -0.84 10.34
CA ASP A 147 3.02 -1.78 11.46
C ASP A 147 2.83 -3.22 10.97
N GLN A 148 1.98 -3.40 9.97
CA GLN A 148 1.72 -4.68 9.35
C GLN A 148 2.86 -5.07 8.41
N PHE A 149 3.28 -4.18 7.50
CA PHE A 149 4.10 -4.54 6.35
C PHE A 149 5.57 -4.09 6.42
N GLN A 150 5.91 -3.14 7.28
CA GLN A 150 7.25 -2.57 7.39
C GLN A 150 7.79 -2.13 6.02
N PHE A 151 9.07 -2.41 5.71
CA PHE A 151 9.70 -2.13 4.43
C PHE A 151 9.40 -3.16 3.31
N TRP A 152 8.60 -4.20 3.58
CA TRP A 152 8.35 -5.28 2.62
C TRP A 152 7.67 -4.81 1.32
N PRO A 153 6.79 -3.78 1.33
CA PRO A 153 6.23 -3.22 0.09
C PRO A 153 7.32 -2.66 -0.84
N LEU A 154 8.39 -2.07 -0.30
CA LEU A 154 9.52 -1.58 -1.09
C LEU A 154 10.29 -2.72 -1.76
N VAL A 155 10.42 -3.86 -1.08
CA VAL A 155 11.02 -5.08 -1.65
C VAL A 155 10.18 -5.61 -2.81
N CYS A 156 8.86 -5.63 -2.66
CA CYS A 156 7.94 -6.00 -3.75
C CYS A 156 8.00 -4.99 -4.91
N ALA A 157 8.12 -3.69 -4.62
CA ALA A 157 8.23 -2.64 -5.63
C ALA A 157 9.53 -2.77 -6.44
N LEU A 158 10.65 -3.09 -5.79
CA LEU A 158 11.92 -3.42 -6.47
C LEU A 158 11.79 -4.66 -7.36
N ARG A 159 11.06 -5.69 -6.91
CA ARG A 159 10.78 -6.87 -7.75
C ARG A 159 9.93 -6.50 -8.97
N LYS A 160 8.92 -5.63 -8.81
CA LYS A 160 8.12 -5.12 -9.93
C LYS A 160 8.96 -4.30 -10.91
N LEU A 161 9.90 -3.48 -10.43
CA LEU A 161 10.87 -2.76 -11.27
C LEU A 161 11.70 -3.73 -12.09
N HIS A 162 12.30 -4.73 -11.45
CA HIS A 162 13.13 -5.73 -12.11
C HIS A 162 12.38 -6.49 -13.22
N LYS A 163 11.07 -6.74 -13.03
CA LYS A 163 10.20 -7.39 -14.03
C LYS A 163 9.58 -6.42 -15.05
N ASN A 164 10.00 -5.15 -15.09
CA ASN A 164 9.41 -4.09 -15.92
C ASN A 164 7.88 -3.94 -15.75
N LYS A 165 7.38 -4.15 -14.52
CA LYS A 165 5.96 -4.03 -14.16
C LYS A 165 5.63 -2.74 -13.39
N MET A 166 6.63 -1.95 -13.06
CA MET A 166 6.46 -0.68 -12.34
C MET A 166 7.61 0.28 -12.73
N PRO A 167 7.32 1.57 -12.98
CA PRO A 167 8.36 2.56 -13.23
C PRO A 167 9.05 3.00 -11.92
N LYS A 168 10.13 3.79 -12.00
CA LYS A 168 10.95 4.14 -10.82
C LYS A 168 10.28 5.15 -9.88
N GLU A 169 9.39 6.01 -10.37
CA GLU A 169 8.86 7.15 -9.62
C GLU A 169 8.04 6.74 -8.38
N PRO A 170 7.14 5.74 -8.44
CA PRO A 170 6.46 5.24 -7.25
C PRO A 170 7.43 4.68 -6.20
N ILE A 171 8.53 4.06 -6.63
CA ILE A 171 9.55 3.46 -5.75
C ILE A 171 10.31 4.55 -5.00
N ILE A 172 10.67 5.64 -5.69
CA ILE A 172 11.30 6.82 -5.07
C ILE A 172 10.38 7.41 -4.00
N LYS A 173 9.08 7.51 -4.27
CA LYS A 173 8.09 8.02 -3.29
C LYS A 173 8.00 7.09 -2.08
N MET A 174 7.85 5.78 -2.32
CA MET A 174 7.74 4.76 -1.28
C MET A 174 8.99 4.72 -0.39
N ALA A 175 10.19 4.76 -0.99
CA ALA A 175 11.47 4.78 -0.28
C ALA A 175 11.59 5.92 0.75
N LYS A 176 10.93 7.05 0.50
CA LYS A 176 10.97 8.26 1.34
C LYS A 176 9.93 8.25 2.47
N ILE A 177 8.95 7.34 2.46
CA ILE A 177 7.97 7.20 3.54
C ILE A 177 8.72 6.92 4.84
N LYS A 178 8.32 7.59 5.93
CA LYS A 178 8.92 7.39 7.25
C LYS A 178 8.05 6.44 8.07
N ASN A 179 8.71 5.58 8.84
CA ASN A 179 8.06 4.80 9.88
C ASN A 179 7.73 5.69 11.11
N PRO A 180 7.02 5.17 12.13
CA PRO A 180 6.68 5.94 13.34
C PRO A 180 7.89 6.50 14.11
N CYS A 181 9.07 5.89 13.96
CA CYS A 181 10.32 6.37 14.55
C CYS A 181 11.03 7.44 13.69
N GLY A 182 10.41 7.88 12.60
CA GLY A 182 10.98 8.87 11.67
C GLY A 182 12.02 8.32 10.69
N THR A 183 12.32 7.01 10.72
CA THR A 183 13.26 6.35 9.80
C THR A 183 12.62 6.17 8.43
N ARG A 184 13.32 6.56 7.36
CA ARG A 184 12.85 6.31 5.99
C ARG A 184 12.80 4.81 5.70
N MET A 185 11.78 4.37 4.97
CA MET A 185 11.57 2.96 4.60
C MET A 185 12.78 2.36 3.91
N VAL A 186 13.47 3.13 3.04
CA VAL A 186 14.72 2.66 2.41
C VAL A 186 15.84 2.44 3.42
N GLN A 187 15.97 3.32 4.42
CA GLN A 187 16.99 3.16 5.45
C GLN A 187 16.69 1.93 6.31
N ASP A 188 15.43 1.73 6.71
CA ASP A 188 15.03 0.55 7.48
C ASP A 188 15.24 -0.74 6.67
N MET A 189 14.92 -0.72 5.37
CA MET A 189 15.20 -1.83 4.46
C MET A 189 16.71 -2.15 4.40
N MET A 190 17.56 -1.13 4.25
CA MET A 190 19.01 -1.32 4.15
C MET A 190 19.65 -1.72 5.50
N ASN A 191 19.13 -1.26 6.62
CA ASN A 191 19.54 -1.71 7.96
C ASN A 191 19.17 -3.18 8.20
N ASN A 192 18.11 -3.67 7.55
CA ASN A 192 17.63 -5.05 7.65
C ASN A 192 17.96 -5.88 6.39
N PHE A 193 19.07 -5.59 5.71
CA PHE A 193 19.36 -6.17 4.40
C PHE A 193 19.47 -7.71 4.39
N SER A 194 19.85 -8.34 5.51
CA SER A 194 19.82 -9.80 5.64
C SER A 194 18.41 -10.39 5.55
N VAL A 195 17.41 -9.70 6.11
CA VAL A 195 16.00 -10.06 6.01
C VAL A 195 15.50 -9.82 4.59
N VAL A 196 15.92 -8.71 3.95
CA VAL A 196 15.59 -8.41 2.55
C VAL A 196 16.08 -9.52 1.61
N LYS A 197 17.32 -9.99 1.77
CA LYS A 197 17.86 -11.12 0.99
C LYS A 197 16.99 -12.37 1.15
N LYS A 198 16.58 -12.70 2.38
CA LYS A 198 15.71 -13.86 2.66
C LYS A 198 14.29 -13.71 2.09
N GLN A 199 13.76 -12.50 2.04
CA GLN A 199 12.48 -12.22 1.38
C GLN A 199 12.61 -12.35 -0.12
N TRP A 200 13.70 -11.85 -0.69
CA TRP A 200 13.93 -11.87 -2.13
C TRP A 200 13.98 -13.29 -2.68
N THR A 201 14.60 -14.22 -1.95
CA THR A 201 14.64 -15.63 -2.34
C THR A 201 13.29 -16.36 -2.26
N ARG A 202 12.25 -15.72 -1.73
CA ARG A 202 10.87 -16.25 -1.75
C ARG A 202 10.12 -15.90 -3.04
N PHE A 203 10.61 -14.94 -3.83
CA PHE A 203 10.08 -14.74 -5.17
C PHE A 203 10.51 -15.90 -6.07
N PRO A 204 9.65 -16.33 -7.03
CA PRO A 204 10.08 -17.26 -8.07
C PRO A 204 11.31 -16.74 -8.80
N SER A 205 12.32 -17.61 -8.92
CA SER A 205 13.64 -17.32 -9.50
C SER A 205 14.42 -16.20 -8.81
N GLY A 206 14.00 -15.75 -7.63
CA GLY A 206 14.68 -14.71 -6.86
C GLY A 206 16.01 -15.22 -6.30
N THR A 207 17.12 -14.58 -6.65
CA THR A 207 18.43 -14.90 -6.05
C THR A 207 19.02 -13.69 -5.34
N THR A 208 19.86 -13.94 -4.34
CA THR A 208 20.56 -12.85 -3.64
C THR A 208 21.50 -12.08 -4.56
N HIS A 209 22.10 -12.76 -5.55
CA HIS A 209 22.94 -12.15 -6.56
C HIS A 209 22.16 -11.16 -7.43
N GLU A 210 20.98 -11.57 -7.91
CA GLU A 210 20.07 -10.73 -8.69
C GLU A 210 19.66 -9.46 -7.93
N LEU A 211 19.34 -9.56 -6.63
CA LEU A 211 19.04 -8.40 -5.79
C LEU A 211 20.22 -7.42 -5.73
N VAL A 212 21.43 -7.93 -5.48
CA VAL A 212 22.64 -7.09 -5.39
C VAL A 212 22.92 -6.41 -6.73
N GLN A 213 22.81 -7.14 -7.84
CA GLN A 213 22.96 -6.58 -9.19
C GLN A 213 21.92 -5.50 -9.47
N LEU A 214 20.65 -5.75 -9.15
CA LEU A 214 19.57 -4.77 -9.32
C LEU A 214 19.91 -3.47 -8.58
N LEU A 215 20.31 -3.54 -7.31
CA LEU A 215 20.65 -2.36 -6.52
C LEU A 215 21.89 -1.62 -7.07
N ALA A 216 22.87 -2.36 -7.60
CA ALA A 216 24.06 -1.78 -8.22
C ALA A 216 23.78 -1.10 -9.56
N LEU A 217 22.78 -1.60 -10.31
CA LEU A 217 22.40 -1.13 -11.65
C LEU A 217 21.19 -0.19 -11.66
N CYS A 218 20.57 0.05 -10.51
CA CYS A 218 19.46 0.98 -10.36
C CYS A 218 19.78 2.36 -10.99
N PRO A 219 18.78 3.10 -11.51
CA PRO A 219 18.96 4.50 -11.88
C PRO A 219 19.60 5.33 -10.76
N GLN A 220 20.37 6.35 -11.11
CA GLN A 220 21.18 7.13 -10.16
C GLN A 220 20.35 7.66 -8.98
N GLU A 221 19.11 8.08 -9.23
CA GLU A 221 18.22 8.60 -8.19
C GLU A 221 17.84 7.53 -7.15
N LEU A 222 17.71 6.27 -7.58
CA LEU A 222 17.52 5.15 -6.68
C LEU A 222 18.84 4.76 -6.00
N LYS A 223 19.98 4.76 -6.71
CA LYS A 223 21.29 4.47 -6.10
C LYS A 223 21.57 5.38 -4.90
N VAL A 224 21.31 6.67 -5.02
CA VAL A 224 21.49 7.64 -3.92
C VAL A 224 20.61 7.32 -2.70
N LEU A 225 19.42 6.75 -2.91
CA LEU A 225 18.53 6.35 -1.83
C LEU A 225 18.98 5.04 -1.15
N PHE A 226 19.53 4.10 -1.92
CA PHE A 226 19.97 2.78 -1.42
C PHE A 226 21.44 2.73 -0.99
N SER A 227 22.26 3.72 -1.37
CA SER A 227 23.62 3.87 -0.87
C SER A 227 23.52 4.22 0.61
N GLN A 228 23.94 3.29 1.47
CA GLN A 228 24.06 3.54 2.90
C GLN A 228 24.86 4.84 3.09
N LYS A 229 24.23 5.88 3.64
CA LYS A 229 25.00 6.80 4.47
C LYS A 229 25.25 6.03 5.77
N SER A 230 26.36 5.30 5.77
CA SER A 230 27.09 4.91 6.97
C SER A 230 27.25 6.11 7.89
#